data_AF-A0A558J731-F1
#
_entry.id   AF-A0A558J731-F1
#
_cell.length_a   1.000
_cell.length_b   1.000
_cell.length_c   1.000
_cell.angle_alpha   90.00
_cell.angle_beta   90.00
_cell.angle_gamma   90.00
#
_symmetry.space_group_name_H-M   'P 1'
#
loop_
_entity.id
_entity.type
_entity.pdbx_description
1 polymer ?
#
loop_
_entity_poly.entity_id
_entity_poly.type
_entity_poly.pdbx_seq_one_letter_code
_entity_poly.pdbx_strand_id
1 'polypeptide(L)'
;MLDNKDFLTFWYQPWTETTHSAAKLQCLWLATLNDALRHEIDFLATMAPVYSKLTHCMLGLNGPLTPESVASCYHQIARDMTEATFNRMRNVSELSEDFRERIWCEL
;
A
#
# COMPACT_ATOMS: atom_id res chain seq x y z
N MET A 1 -23.69 32.80 38.08
CA MET A 1 -22.58 33.56 37.47
C MET A 1 -21.44 32.57 37.39
N LEU A 2 -21.16 32.01 36.21
CA LEU A 2 -20.07 31.03 36.05
C LEU A 2 -18.75 31.73 36.38
N ASP A 3 -17.94 31.11 37.25
CA ASP A 3 -16.65 31.65 37.64
C ASP A 3 -15.72 31.69 36.41
N ASN A 4 -14.79 32.64 36.36
CA ASN A 4 -13.95 32.89 35.19
C ASN A 4 -13.09 31.65 34.83
N LYS A 5 -12.77 30.82 35.83
CA LYS A 5 -12.12 29.52 35.63
C LYS A 5 -13.02 28.51 34.91
N ASP A 6 -14.29 28.41 35.27
CA ASP A 6 -15.23 27.45 34.67
C ASP A 6 -15.50 27.80 33.20
N PHE A 7 -15.56 29.10 32.87
CA PHE A 7 -15.69 29.56 31.49
C PHE A 7 -14.46 29.20 30.65
N LEU A 8 -13.25 29.42 31.19
CA LEU A 8 -12.00 29.07 30.49
C LEU A 8 -11.86 27.57 30.27
N THR A 9 -12.22 26.75 31.26
CA THR A 9 -12.21 25.28 31.12
C THR A 9 -13.23 24.81 30.09
N PHE A 10 -14.46 25.34 30.13
CA PHE A 10 -15.49 25.04 29.13
C PHE A 10 -15.08 25.43 27.71
N TRP A 11 -14.40 26.57 27.55
CA TRP A 11 -13.92 27.02 26.24
C TRP A 11 -12.73 26.20 25.73
N TYR A 12 -11.87 25.73 26.62
CA TYR A 12 -10.63 25.00 26.28
C TYR A 12 -10.84 23.50 26.03
N GLN A 13 -11.77 22.88 26.75
CA GLN A 13 -12.01 21.43 26.69
C GLN A 13 -12.26 20.91 25.25
N PRO A 14 -13.07 21.56 24.40
CA PRO A 14 -13.23 21.15 23.00
C PRO A 14 -11.93 21.20 22.19
N TRP A 15 -11.03 22.15 22.48
CA TRP A 15 -9.72 22.24 21.80
C TRP A 15 -8.80 21.08 22.18
N THR A 16 -8.79 20.68 23.45
CA THR A 16 -8.02 19.51 23.88
C THR A 16 -8.53 18.21 23.27
N GLU A 17 -9.84 18.02 23.25
CA GLU A 17 -10.47 16.83 22.69
C GLU A 17 -10.28 16.75 21.17
N THR A 18 -10.41 17.86 20.45
CA THR A 18 -10.17 17.94 19.00
C THR A 18 -8.71 17.78 18.62
N THR A 19 -7.77 18.28 19.43
CA THR A 19 -6.33 18.08 19.18
C THR A 19 -5.97 16.60 19.34
N HIS A 20 -6.58 15.93 20.33
CA HIS A 20 -6.37 14.50 20.56
C HIS A 20 -6.94 13.64 19.43
N SER A 21 -8.15 13.92 18.94
CA SER A 21 -8.74 13.20 17.80
C SER A 21 -8.00 13.47 16.49
N ALA A 22 -7.55 14.71 16.25
CA ALA A 22 -6.74 15.04 15.08
C ALA A 22 -5.38 14.30 15.09
N ALA A 23 -4.72 14.22 16.25
CA ALA A 23 -3.48 13.47 16.41
C ALA A 23 -3.68 11.96 16.15
N LYS A 24 -4.77 11.36 16.66
CA LYS A 24 -5.12 9.96 16.38
C LYS A 24 -5.32 9.71 14.88
N LEU A 25 -6.07 10.58 14.21
CA LEU A 25 -6.31 10.46 12.77
C LEU A 25 -5.01 10.56 11.96
N GLN A 26 -4.10 11.48 12.34
CA GLN A 26 -2.79 11.57 11.72
C GLN A 26 -1.97 10.30 11.89
N CYS A 27 -1.96 9.71 13.09
CA CYS A 27 -1.30 8.43 13.35
C CYS A 27 -1.88 7.29 12.49
N LEU A 28 -3.21 7.19 12.40
CA LEU A 28 -3.88 6.21 11.55
C LEU A 28 -3.50 6.37 10.08
N TRP A 29 -3.48 7.61 9.58
CA TRP A 29 -3.10 7.91 8.20
C TRP A 29 -1.65 7.51 7.90
N LEU A 30 -0.71 7.84 8.79
CA LEU A 30 0.69 7.44 8.66
C LEU A 30 0.86 5.91 8.71
N ALA A 31 0.08 5.21 9.53
CA ALA A 31 0.10 3.75 9.59
C ALA A 31 -0.39 3.14 8.27
N THR A 32 -1.50 3.63 7.72
CA THR A 32 -2.03 3.19 6.42
C THR A 32 -1.07 3.47 5.27
N LEU A 33 -0.38 4.63 5.27
CA LEU A 33 0.66 4.91 4.28
C LEU A 33 1.85 3.95 4.38
N ASN A 34 2.25 3.58 5.60
CA ASN A 34 3.32 2.61 5.81
C ASN A 34 2.91 1.24 5.26
N ASP A 35 1.68 0.80 5.54
CA ASP A 35 1.14 -0.46 5.01
C ASP A 35 1.10 -0.43 3.47
N ALA A 36 0.63 0.67 2.86
CA ALA A 36 0.66 0.86 1.41
C ALA A 36 2.08 0.78 0.82
N LEU A 37 3.05 1.44 1.46
CA LEU A 37 4.45 1.42 1.02
C LEU A 37 5.05 0.02 1.09
N ARG A 38 4.74 -0.77 2.14
CA ARG A 38 5.17 -2.16 2.24
C ARG A 38 4.67 -3.00 1.08
N HIS A 39 3.39 -2.88 0.73
CA HIS A 39 2.82 -3.60 -0.41
C HIS A 39 3.50 -3.23 -1.73
N GLU A 40 3.87 -1.97 -1.93
CA GLU A 40 4.61 -1.55 -3.12
C GLU A 40 6.04 -2.11 -3.15
N ILE A 41 6.73 -2.14 -2.00
CA ILE A 41 8.06 -2.77 -1.89
C ILE A 41 7.97 -4.27 -2.21
N ASP A 42 6.97 -4.98 -1.68
CA ASP A 42 6.76 -6.41 -1.95
C ASP A 42 6.46 -6.67 -3.43
N PHE A 43 5.65 -5.81 -4.06
CA PHE A 43 5.38 -5.88 -5.49
C PHE A 43 6.65 -5.66 -6.32
N LEU A 44 7.46 -4.65 -5.98
CA LEU A 44 8.73 -4.39 -6.66
C LEU A 44 9.70 -5.56 -6.51
N ALA A 45 9.79 -6.15 -5.31
CA ALA A 45 10.61 -7.34 -5.06
C ALA A 45 10.14 -8.54 -5.88
N THR A 46 8.83 -8.71 -6.05
CA THR A 46 8.23 -9.77 -6.88
C THR A 46 8.50 -9.56 -8.37
N MET A 47 8.47 -8.31 -8.83
CA MET A 47 8.66 -7.96 -10.25
C MET A 47 10.13 -7.96 -10.68
N ALA A 48 11.07 -7.63 -9.79
CA ALA A 48 12.50 -7.61 -10.08
C ALA A 48 13.04 -8.89 -10.78
N PRO A 49 12.77 -10.12 -10.30
CA PRO A 49 13.20 -11.34 -10.99
C PRO A 49 12.47 -11.55 -12.32
N VAL A 50 11.23 -11.09 -12.47
CA VAL A 50 10.47 -11.19 -13.72
C VAL A 50 11.10 -10.34 -14.82
N TYR A 51 11.52 -9.12 -14.49
CA TYR A 51 12.29 -8.27 -15.41
C TYR A 51 13.64 -8.88 -15.77
N SER A 52 14.35 -9.47 -14.79
CA SER A 52 15.60 -10.18 -15.07
C SER A 52 15.37 -11.34 -16.06
N LYS A 53 14.34 -12.17 -15.85
CA LYS A 53 13.97 -13.26 -16.78
C LYS A 53 13.65 -12.74 -18.17
N LEU A 54 12.90 -11.63 -18.27
CA LEU A 54 12.58 -10.99 -19.55
C LEU A 54 13.84 -10.58 -20.31
N THR A 55 14.79 -9.93 -19.64
CA THR A 55 16.07 -9.57 -20.24
C THR A 55 16.84 -10.80 -20.70
N HIS A 56 16.89 -11.87 -19.90
CA HIS A 56 17.57 -13.11 -20.28
C HIS A 56 16.95 -13.77 -21.52
N CYS A 57 15.62 -13.74 -21.64
CA CYS A 57 14.93 -14.29 -22.79
C CYS A 57 15.11 -13.48 -24.06
N MET A 58 15.10 -12.15 -23.96
CA MET A 58 15.31 -11.28 -25.12
C MET A 58 16.76 -11.30 -25.61
N LEU A 59 17.73 -11.51 -24.71
CA LEU A 59 19.15 -11.58 -25.03
C LEU A 59 19.66 -12.98 -25.39
N GLY A 60 18.81 -14.01 -25.30
CA GLY A 60 19.22 -15.40 -25.60
C GLY A 60 20.19 -16.01 -24.58
N LEU A 61 20.24 -15.46 -23.37
CA LEU A 61 21.12 -15.95 -22.30
C LEU A 61 20.64 -17.31 -21.73
N ASN A 62 19.44 -17.74 -22.08
CA ASN A 62 18.81 -19.00 -21.65
C ASN A 62 18.99 -20.17 -22.65
N GLY A 63 19.74 -19.98 -23.75
CA GLY A 63 19.98 -21.03 -24.75
C GLY A 63 19.65 -20.59 -26.19
N PRO A 64 19.49 -21.54 -27.12
CA PRO A 64 19.22 -21.24 -28.53
C PRO A 64 17.98 -20.36 -28.69
N LEU A 65 18.16 -19.22 -29.36
CA LEU A 65 17.10 -18.25 -29.61
C LEU A 65 16.21 -18.76 -30.76
N THR A 66 15.26 -19.63 -30.44
CA THR A 66 14.24 -20.07 -31.38
C THR A 66 12.97 -19.26 -31.19
N PRO A 67 12.17 -19.03 -32.24
CA PRO A 67 10.89 -18.33 -32.11
C PRO A 67 9.96 -18.95 -31.05
N GLU A 68 9.97 -20.28 -30.94
CA GLU A 68 9.18 -21.01 -29.92
C GLU A 68 9.70 -20.77 -28.50
N SER A 69 11.01 -20.76 -28.28
CA SER A 69 11.58 -20.52 -26.94
C SER A 69 11.33 -19.09 -26.45
N VAL A 70 11.42 -18.12 -27.35
CA VAL A 70 11.10 -16.71 -27.07
C VAL A 70 9.61 -16.54 -26.77
N ALA A 71 8.72 -17.13 -27.58
CA ALA A 71 7.28 -17.07 -27.36
C ALA A 71 6.87 -17.70 -26.03
N SER A 72 7.40 -18.89 -25.72
CA SER A 72 7.15 -19.58 -24.45
C SER A 72 7.62 -18.75 -23.26
N CYS A 73 8.82 -18.17 -23.33
CA CYS A 73 9.32 -17.33 -22.25
C CYS A 73 8.47 -16.07 -22.06
N TYR A 74 8.09 -15.40 -23.16
CA TYR A 74 7.21 -14.24 -23.10
C TYR A 74 5.88 -14.57 -22.43
N HIS A 75 5.29 -15.73 -22.76
CA HIS A 75 4.03 -16.17 -22.16
C HIS A 75 4.15 -16.41 -20.65
N GLN A 76 5.25 -17.02 -20.21
CA GLN A 76 5.54 -17.21 -18.79
C GLN A 76 5.70 -15.87 -18.06
N ILE A 77 6.44 -14.92 -18.65
CA ILE A 77 6.63 -13.58 -18.08
C ILE A 77 5.31 -12.84 -18.00
N ALA A 78 4.51 -12.85 -19.06
CA ALA A 78 3.21 -12.18 -19.08
C ALA A 78 2.27 -12.73 -18.00
N ARG A 79 2.30 -14.05 -17.77
CA ARG A 79 1.57 -14.69 -16.68
C ARG A 79 2.08 -14.22 -15.31
N ASP A 80 3.38 -14.31 -15.05
CA ASP A 80 4.00 -13.89 -13.79
C ASP A 80 3.70 -12.40 -13.47
N MET A 81 3.81 -11.52 -14.47
CA MET A 81 3.50 -10.08 -14.33
C MET A 81 2.02 -9.83 -14.05
N THR A 82 1.13 -10.57 -14.71
CA THR A 82 -0.32 -10.42 -14.54
C THR A 82 -0.74 -10.86 -13.14
N GLU A 83 -0.21 -11.98 -12.66
CA GLU A 83 -0.47 -12.48 -11.31
C GLU A 83 0.03 -11.49 -10.24
N ALA A 84 1.26 -10.98 -10.39
CA ALA A 84 1.80 -9.96 -9.48
C ALA A 84 0.96 -8.68 -9.46
N THR A 85 0.51 -8.23 -10.64
CA THR A 85 -0.35 -7.04 -10.78
C THR A 85 -1.71 -7.24 -10.12
N PHE A 86 -2.31 -8.42 -10.31
CA PHE A 86 -3.60 -8.76 -9.70
C PHE A 86 -3.49 -8.80 -8.17
N ASN A 87 -2.43 -9.40 -7.64
CA ASN A 87 -2.16 -9.43 -6.20
C ASN A 87 -1.96 -8.03 -5.61
N ARG A 88 -1.24 -7.15 -6.32
CA ARG A 88 -1.11 -5.74 -5.92
C ARG A 88 -2.46 -5.05 -5.87
N MET A 89 -3.30 -5.22 -6.89
CA MET A 89 -4.62 -4.58 -6.95
C MET A 89 -5.54 -5.07 -5.82
N ARG A 90 -5.48 -6.37 -5.49
CA ARG A 90 -6.20 -6.93 -4.34
C ARG A 90 -5.74 -6.28 -3.03
N ASN A 91 -4.44 -6.25 -2.76
CA ASN A 91 -3.90 -5.65 -1.53
C ASN A 91 -4.29 -4.16 -1.41
N VAL A 92 -4.23 -3.40 -2.52
CA VAL A 92 -4.63 -1.99 -2.53
C VAL A 92 -6.13 -1.81 -2.26
N SER A 93 -6.98 -2.72 -2.74
CA SER A 93 -8.42 -2.67 -2.47
C SER A 93 -8.77 -2.94 -1.01
N GLU A 94 -7.97 -3.76 -0.31
CA GLU A 94 -8.17 -4.09 1.11
C GLU A 94 -7.77 -2.90 2.02
N LEU A 95 -6.74 -2.11 1.64
CA LEU A 95 -6.29 -0.95 2.42
C LEU A 95 -7.37 0.11 2.69
N SER A 96 -8.27 0.36 1.72
CA SER A 96 -9.32 1.37 1.90
C SER A 96 -10.38 0.93 2.91
N GLU A 97 -10.68 -0.37 2.94
CA GLU A 97 -11.64 -0.95 3.88
C GLU A 97 -11.04 -0.97 5.29
N ASP A 98 -9.80 -1.44 5.43
CA ASP A 98 -9.05 -1.44 6.68
C ASP A 98 -8.92 -0.03 7.29
N PHE A 99 -8.63 0.97 6.46
CA PHE A 99 -8.52 2.36 6.93
C PHE A 99 -9.84 2.88 7.48
N ARG A 100 -10.95 2.61 6.78
CA ARG A 100 -12.29 3.04 7.23
C ARG A 100 -12.68 2.34 8.52
N GLU A 101 -12.39 1.05 8.65
CA GLU A 101 -12.63 0.30 9.88
C GLU A 101 -11.81 0.85 11.05
N ARG A 102 -10.52 1.11 10.85
CA ARG A 102 -9.65 1.72 11.88
C ARG A 102 -10.14 3.10 12.33
N ILE A 103 -10.67 3.92 11.41
CA ILE A 103 -11.29 5.20 11.76
C ILE A 103 -12.53 4.98 12.64
N TRP A 104 -13.40 4.04 12.28
CA TRP A 104 -14.61 3.71 13.04
C TRP A 104 -14.35 3.10 14.42
N CYS A 105 -13.22 2.42 14.63
CA CYS A 105 -12.86 1.92 15.95
C CYS A 105 -12.26 3.00 16.88
N GLU A 106 -11.72 4.09 16.33
CA GLU A 106 -11.01 5.14 17.10
C GLU A 106 -11.83 6.41 17.35
N LEU A 107 -12.91 6.62 16.58
CA LEU A 107 -13.93 7.67 16.77
C LEU A 107 -15.07 7.17 17.66
#